data_AF-A0A8I1NIS1-F1
#
_entry.id   AF-A0A8I1NIS1-F1
#
_cell.length_a   1.000
_cell.length_b   1.000
_cell.length_c   1.000
_cell.angle_alpha   90.00
_cell.angle_beta   90.00
_cell.angle_gamma   90.00
#
_symmetry.space_group_name_H-M   'P 1'
#
loop_
_entity.id
_entity.type
_entity.pdbx_description
1 polymer ?
#
loop_
_entity_poly.entity_id
_entity_poly.type
_entity_poly.pdbx_seq_one_letter_code
_entity_poly.pdbx_strand_id
1 'polypeptide(L)'
;MSQITKPTETIQLPAPSWAPAVFALGVLGLVAGLFANDFMFPSWFYAFVGFFFCLFSLRSMIKKGRRAFYSLPREQGDARAELPVESFTAPTAE
;
A
#
# COMPACT_ATOMS: atom_id res chain seq x y z
N MET A 1 -1.15 -16.39 23.29
CA MET A 1 -2.21 -15.53 22.73
C MET A 1 -1.57 -14.24 22.28
N SER A 2 -1.39 -14.03 20.97
CA SER A 2 -0.86 -12.77 20.45
C SER A 2 -1.92 -11.69 20.60
N GLN A 3 -1.70 -10.76 21.52
CA GLN A 3 -2.56 -9.61 21.72
C GLN A 3 -2.49 -8.75 20.46
N ILE A 4 -3.56 -8.71 19.67
CA ILE A 4 -3.67 -7.81 18.52
C ILE A 4 -3.94 -6.43 19.11
N THR A 5 -2.87 -5.68 19.38
CA THR A 5 -2.94 -4.29 19.79
C THR A 5 -3.72 -3.53 18.71
N LYS A 6 -4.93 -3.07 19.03
CA LYS A 6 -5.67 -2.18 18.14
C LYS A 6 -4.80 -0.93 17.91
N PRO A 7 -4.62 -0.47 16.65
CA PRO A 7 -3.91 0.76 16.40
C PRO A 7 -4.64 1.90 17.12
N THR A 8 -3.92 2.60 18.00
CA THR A 8 -4.41 3.80 18.70
C THR A 8 -4.64 4.96 17.73
N GLU A 9 -4.04 4.89 16.53
CA GLU A 9 -4.16 5.90 15.49
C GLU A 9 -5.14 5.47 14.39
N THR A 10 -5.90 6.42 13.86
CA THR A 10 -6.87 6.24 12.76
C THR A 10 -6.18 6.05 11.40
N ILE A 11 -5.02 5.40 11.35
CA ILE A 11 -4.25 5.15 10.14
C ILE A 11 -4.53 3.71 9.67
N GLN A 12 -5.25 3.57 8.56
CA GLN A 12 -5.35 2.27 7.88
C GLN A 12 -4.10 2.04 7.02
N LEU A 13 -3.33 1.03 7.40
CA LEU A 13 -2.22 0.57 6.58
C LEU A 13 -2.75 -0.10 5.30
N PRO A 14 -2.16 0.20 4.13
CA PRO A 14 -2.57 -0.44 2.89
C PRO A 14 -2.31 -1.95 2.96
N ALA A 15 -3.24 -2.73 2.42
CA ALA A 15 -3.07 -4.18 2.32
C ALA A 15 -1.85 -4.52 1.44
N PRO A 16 -1.10 -5.59 1.74
CA PRO A 16 0.03 -6.02 0.93
C PRO A 16 -0.42 -6.30 -0.51
N SER A 17 0.31 -5.75 -1.50
CA SER A 17 -0.03 -5.87 -2.91
C SER A 17 1.21 -6.00 -3.77
N TRP A 18 1.22 -6.99 -4.67
CA TRP A 18 2.26 -7.18 -5.68
C TRP A 18 2.13 -6.25 -6.89
N ALA A 19 1.03 -5.51 -7.00
CA ALA A 19 0.77 -4.67 -8.17
C ALA A 19 1.88 -3.63 -8.46
N PRO A 20 2.50 -2.96 -7.47
CA PRO A 20 3.62 -2.06 -7.71
C PRO A 20 4.85 -2.76 -8.30
N ALA A 21 5.15 -3.99 -7.85
CA ALA A 21 6.27 -4.76 -8.39
C ALA A 21 6.02 -5.17 -9.85
N VAL A 22 4.81 -5.62 -10.16
CA VAL A 22 4.42 -5.95 -11.54
C VAL A 22 4.42 -4.72 -12.44
N PHE A 23 4.04 -3.55 -11.91
CA PHE A 23 4.12 -2.28 -12.64
C PHE A 23 5.58 -1.93 -12.97
N ALA A 24 6.49 -2.03 -11.99
CA ALA A 24 7.92 -1.80 -12.20
C ALA A 24 8.52 -2.74 -13.27
N LEU A 25 8.12 -4.01 -13.29
CA LEU A 25 8.49 -4.95 -14.35
C LEU A 25 7.96 -4.53 -15.73
N GLY A 26 6.71 -4.05 -15.80
CA GLY A 26 6.15 -3.50 -17.04
C GLY A 26 6.93 -2.29 -17.55
N VAL A 27 7.30 -1.36 -16.65
CA VAL A 27 8.12 -0.19 -16.97
C VAL A 27 9.50 -0.61 -17.47
N LEU A 28 10.14 -1.58 -16.81
CA LEU A 28 11.39 -2.16 -17.30
C LEU A 28 11.24 -2.75 -18.71
N GLY A 29 10.13 -3.44 -19.00
CA GLY A 29 9.84 -3.95 -20.35
C GLY A 29 9.71 -2.83 -21.39
N LEU A 30 9.09 -1.70 -21.03
CA LEU A 30 9.01 -0.52 -21.90
C LEU A 30 10.38 0.10 -22.16
N VAL A 31 11.19 0.25 -21.12
CA VAL A 31 12.56 0.77 -21.23
C VAL A 31 13.43 -0.18 -22.05
N ALA A 32 13.34 -1.48 -21.80
CA ALA A 32 14.06 -2.49 -22.59
C ALA A 32 13.64 -2.44 -24.06
N GLY A 33 12.36 -2.24 -24.37
CA GLY A 33 11.88 -2.09 -25.74
C GLY A 33 12.50 -0.92 -26.51
N LEU A 34 12.96 0.14 -25.85
CA LEU A 34 13.68 1.25 -26.50
C LEU A 34 15.09 0.85 -26.98
N PHE A 35 15.75 -0.05 -26.25
CA PHE A 35 17.15 -0.41 -26.48
C PHE A 35 17.34 -1.79 -27.12
N ALA A 36 16.30 -2.64 -27.13
CA ALA A 36 16.37 -4.02 -27.57
C ALA A 36 16.30 -4.21 -29.11
N ASN A 37 16.59 -3.19 -29.91
CA ASN A 37 16.77 -3.40 -31.35
C ASN A 37 17.96 -4.37 -31.56
N ASP A 38 17.71 -5.46 -32.29
CA ASP A 38 18.68 -6.51 -32.65
C ASP A 38 19.08 -7.54 -31.58
N PHE A 39 18.40 -7.60 -30.42
CA PHE A 39 18.76 -8.60 -29.38
C PHE A 39 18.15 -9.99 -29.60
N MET A 40 16.83 -10.09 -29.89
CA MET A 40 16.17 -11.39 -30.12
C MET A 40 14.79 -11.28 -30.82
N PHE A 41 13.99 -10.29 -30.42
CA PHE A 41 12.72 -9.94 -31.06
C PHE A 41 12.73 -8.47 -31.46
N PRO A 42 11.84 -8.03 -32.36
CA PRO A 42 11.67 -6.61 -32.64
C PRO A 42 11.41 -5.81 -31.36
N SER A 43 12.04 -4.65 -31.24
CA SER A 43 11.90 -3.69 -30.12
C SER A 43 10.45 -3.46 -29.68
N TRP A 44 9.53 -3.36 -30.65
CA TRP A 44 8.10 -3.17 -30.39
C TRP A 44 7.47 -4.31 -29.58
N PHE A 45 7.96 -5.55 -29.68
CA PHE A 45 7.40 -6.69 -28.95
C PHE A 45 7.62 -6.56 -27.43
N TYR A 46 8.84 -6.20 -27.03
CA TYR A 46 9.17 -5.95 -25.62
C TYR A 46 8.38 -4.77 -25.05
N ALA A 47 8.25 -3.70 -25.84
CA ALA A 47 7.43 -2.55 -25.47
C ALA A 47 5.95 -2.94 -25.32
N PHE A 48 5.42 -3.77 -26.21
CA PHE A 48 4.03 -4.23 -26.15
C PHE A 48 3.80 -5.06 -24.88
N VAL A 49 4.63 -6.06 -24.61
CA VAL A 49 4.51 -6.89 -23.40
C VAL A 49 4.60 -6.03 -22.13
N GLY A 50 5.59 -5.12 -22.05
CA GLY A 50 5.73 -4.18 -20.93
C GLY A 50 4.51 -3.29 -20.75
N PHE A 51 3.94 -2.78 -21.84
CA PHE A 51 2.73 -1.97 -21.84
C PHE A 51 1.52 -2.70 -21.25
N PHE A 52 1.31 -3.98 -21.61
CA PHE A 52 0.22 -4.78 -21.04
C PHE A 52 0.38 -5.00 -19.53
N PHE A 53 1.61 -5.28 -19.07
CA PHE A 53 1.88 -5.40 -17.63
C PHE A 53 1.63 -4.08 -16.88
N CYS A 54 2.02 -2.94 -17.46
CA CYS A 54 1.73 -1.62 -16.91
C CYS A 54 0.22 -1.38 -16.81
N LEU A 55 -0.54 -1.59 -17.88
CA LEU A 55 -1.99 -1.38 -17.88
C LEU A 55 -2.71 -2.27 -16.88
N PHE A 56 -2.35 -3.56 -16.82
CA PHE A 56 -3.02 -4.51 -15.94
C PHE A 56 -2.73 -4.22 -14.46
N SER A 57 -1.47 -3.94 -14.12
CA SER A 57 -1.07 -3.60 -12.76
C SER A 57 -1.66 -2.26 -12.30
N LEU A 58 -1.67 -1.25 -13.17
CA LEU A 58 -2.29 0.04 -12.90
C LEU A 58 -3.80 -0.11 -12.66
N ARG A 59 -4.50 -0.86 -13.52
CA ARG A 59 -5.93 -1.17 -13.34
C ARG A 59 -6.20 -1.86 -12.00
N SER A 60 -5.34 -2.80 -11.61
CA SER A 60 -5.43 -3.51 -10.33
C SER A 60 -5.24 -2.56 -9.15
N MET A 61 -4.24 -1.67 -9.21
CA MET A 61 -4.00 -0.65 -8.18
C MET A 61 -5.17 0.30 -8.04
N ILE A 62 -5.73 0.81 -9.14
CA ILE A 62 -6.89 1.71 -9.11
C ILE A 62 -8.10 1.00 -8.49
N LYS A 63 -8.38 -0.25 -8.88
CA LYS A 63 -9.52 -1.00 -8.34
C LYS A 63 -9.38 -1.27 -6.84
N LYS A 64 -8.17 -1.63 -6.38
CA LYS A 64 -7.88 -1.85 -4.96
C LYS A 64 -7.91 -0.55 -4.17
N GLY A 65 -7.31 0.52 -4.69
CA GLY A 65 -7.32 1.85 -4.07
C GLY A 65 -8.74 2.38 -3.90
N ARG A 66 -9.58 2.25 -4.93
CA ARG A 66 -11.00 2.60 -4.84
C ARG A 66 -11.72 1.81 -3.75
N ARG A 67 -11.48 0.49 -3.68
CA ARG A 67 -12.09 -0.36 -2.64
C ARG A 67 -11.62 0.04 -1.23
N ALA A 68 -10.33 0.32 -1.07
CA ALA A 68 -9.74 0.76 0.19
C ALA A 68 -10.32 2.10 0.65
N PHE A 69 -10.49 3.05 -0.27
CA PHE A 69 -11.09 4.35 0.02
C PHE A 69 -12.53 4.22 0.51
N TYR A 70 -13.35 3.39 -0.14
CA TYR A 70 -14.73 3.16 0.31
C TYR A 70 -14.86 2.29 1.57
N SER A 71 -13.81 1.59 1.98
CA SER A 71 -13.78 0.85 3.25
C SER A 71 -13.33 1.70 4.44
N LEU A 72 -12.99 2.97 4.23
CA LEU A 72 -12.63 3.87 5.32
C LEU A 72 -13.83 4.09 6.25
N PRO A 73 -13.67 3.93 7.59
CA PRO A 73 -14.71 4.25 8.55
C PRO A 73 -15.14 5.71 8.39
N ARG A 74 -16.43 5.95 8.20
CA ARG A 74 -16.99 7.31 8.07
C ARG A 74 -17.04 8.07 9.38
N GLU A 75 -17.00 7.35 10.50
CA GLU A 75 -17.01 7.89 11.85
C GLU A 75 -15.62 7.63 12.45
N GLN A 76 -14.87 8.71 12.68
CA GLN A 76 -13.65 8.66 13.48
C GLN A 76 -14.10 8.54 14.93
N GLY A 77 -14.00 7.34 15.50
CA GLY A 77 -14.10 7.21 16.95
C GLY A 77 -13.00 8.06 17.56
N ASP A 78 -13.36 8.97 18.46
CA ASP A 78 -12.43 9.71 19.32
C ASP A 78 -11.67 8.67 20.16
N ALA A 79 -10.60 8.10 19.60
CA ALA A 79 -9.60 7.36 20.33
C ALA A 79 -8.80 8.41 21.11
N ARG A 80 -9.44 8.99 22.13
CA ARG A 80 -8.71 9.67 23.18
C ARG A 80 -7.74 8.63 23.71
N ALA A 81 -6.45 8.87 23.51
CA ALA A 81 -5.44 8.14 24.26
C ALA A 81 -5.86 8.29 25.73
N GLU A 82 -6.31 7.18 26.33
CA GLU A 82 -6.49 7.12 27.77
C GLU A 82 -5.08 7.31 28.33
N LEU A 83 -4.73 8.57 28.63
CA LEU A 83 -3.55 8.88 29.39
C LEU A 83 -3.62 8.00 30.62
N PRO A 84 -2.59 7.19 30.91
CA PRO A 84 -2.57 6.37 32.11
C PRO A 84 -2.90 7.30 33.27
N VAL A 85 -4.01 7.06 33.95
CA VAL A 85 -4.31 7.77 35.17
C VAL A 85 -3.33 7.22 36.18
N GLU A 86 -2.12 7.77 36.18
CA GLU A 86 -1.19 7.58 37.28
C GLU A 86 -1.94 8.05 38.52
N SER A 87 -2.40 7.08 39.31
CA SER A 87 -2.96 7.31 40.61
C SER A 87 -1.84 7.91 41.45
N PHE A 88 -1.73 9.23 41.45
CA PHE A 88 -0.95 9.96 42.42
C PHE A 88 -1.53 9.60 43.79
N THR A 89 -0.95 8.58 44.42
CA THR A 89 -1.13 8.33 45.84
C THR A 89 -0.50 9.55 46.51
N ALA A 90 -1.34 10.52 46.89
CA ALA A 90 -0.89 11.62 47.70
C ALA A 90 -0.26 11.01 48.96
N PRO A 91 0.98 11.37 49.31
CA PRO A 91 1.60 10.86 50.53
C PRO A 91 0.70 11.29 51.69
N THR A 92 0.18 10.31 52.44
CA THR A 92 -0.47 10.55 53.73
C THR A 92 0.56 11.24 54.61
N ALA A 93 0.31 12.51 54.93
CA ALA A 93 1.07 13.25 55.91
C ALA A 93 0.78 12.64 57.29
N GLU A 94 1.71 11.83 57.77
CA GLU A 94 1.89 11.57 59.21
C GLU A 94 2.97 12.51 59.76
#